data_AF-A0AAJ8W164-F1
#
_entry.id   AF-A0AAJ8W164-F1
#
_cell.length_a   1.000
_cell.length_b   1.000
_cell.length_c   1.000
_cell.angle_alpha   90.00
_cell.angle_beta   90.00
_cell.angle_gamma   90.00
#
_symmetry.space_group_name_H-M   'P 1'
#
loop_
_entity.id
_entity.type
_entity.pdbx_description
1 polymer ?
#
loop_
_entity_poly.entity_id
_entity_poly.type
_entity_poly.pdbx_seq_one_letter_code
_entity_poly.pdbx_strand_id
1 'polypeptide(L)'
;MAKKISKRSRAARRGDITDEAPIISTSTKESHENDGVRKSIIRTQIKNETLLNKKIEASRIRKQQQQDSKKKSSSLKHKVDRSDKLQGILASKIDASIARAKYVQNARKSNWDKTNASIEIRNHMIEEGKSKQLTQEEIDQMEEDEYVRKFYEDDDIEEKDGGADAAGADEAKGDGEVEKKTLANNKFALLDEVEA
;
A
#
# COMPACT_ATOMS: atom_id res chain seq x y z
N MET A 1 -18.64 -39.36 -28.65
CA MET A 1 -18.79 -38.96 -30.08
C MET A 1 -17.44 -38.44 -30.57
N ALA A 2 -16.83 -39.11 -31.55
CA ALA A 2 -15.50 -38.75 -32.06
C ALA A 2 -15.54 -37.43 -32.84
N LYS A 3 -14.58 -36.54 -32.58
CA LYS A 3 -14.47 -35.25 -33.30
C LYS A 3 -14.05 -35.52 -34.74
N LYS A 4 -14.86 -35.09 -35.72
CA LYS A 4 -14.55 -35.22 -37.14
C LYS A 4 -13.37 -34.31 -37.48
N ILE A 5 -12.21 -34.89 -37.78
CA ILE A 5 -11.02 -34.15 -38.22
C ILE A 5 -11.04 -34.04 -39.75
N SER A 6 -10.82 -32.84 -40.28
CA SER A 6 -10.76 -32.59 -41.72
C SER A 6 -9.59 -33.36 -42.38
N LYS A 7 -9.85 -33.98 -43.55
CA LYS A 7 -8.86 -34.74 -44.36
C LYS A 7 -7.61 -33.94 -44.76
N ARG A 8 -7.65 -32.61 -44.66
CA ARG A 8 -6.51 -31.71 -44.95
C ARG A 8 -5.64 -31.41 -43.73
N SER A 9 -6.08 -31.77 -42.51
CA SER A 9 -5.37 -31.40 -41.28
C SER A 9 -4.05 -32.15 -41.14
N ARG A 10 -3.06 -31.53 -40.48
CA ARG A 10 -1.71 -32.11 -40.31
C ARG A 10 -1.74 -33.46 -39.61
N ALA A 11 -2.60 -33.62 -38.59
CA ALA A 11 -2.74 -34.87 -37.85
C ALA A 11 -3.21 -36.04 -38.74
N ALA A 12 -4.18 -35.79 -39.63
CA ALA A 12 -4.67 -36.79 -40.57
C ALA A 12 -3.62 -37.20 -41.62
N ARG A 13 -2.74 -36.27 -42.01
CA ARG A 13 -1.66 -36.55 -42.98
C ARG A 13 -0.48 -37.29 -42.39
N ARG A 14 -0.27 -37.19 -41.07
CA ARG A 14 0.84 -37.86 -40.37
C ARG A 14 0.47 -39.23 -39.81
N GLY A 15 -0.81 -39.59 -39.81
CA GLY A 15 -1.25 -40.87 -39.23
C GLY A 15 -1.17 -40.90 -37.70
N ASP A 16 -0.99 -39.75 -37.05
CA ASP A 16 -0.86 -39.61 -35.59
C ASP A 16 -2.26 -39.67 -34.91
N ILE A 17 -3.01 -40.73 -35.16
CA ILE A 17 -4.29 -41.02 -34.49
C ILE A 17 -4.17 -42.43 -33.92
N THR A 18 -3.33 -42.56 -32.90
CA THR A 18 -3.34 -43.68 -31.97
C THR A 18 -4.04 -43.19 -30.70
N ASP A 19 -5.31 -43.53 -30.56
CA ASP A 19 -5.93 -43.64 -29.23
C ASP A 19 -5.19 -44.80 -28.52
N GLU A 20 -4.75 -44.56 -27.28
CA GLU A 20 -3.89 -45.43 -26.44
C GLU A 20 -2.37 -45.27 -26.62
N ALA A 21 -1.77 -44.41 -25.79
CA ALA A 21 -0.35 -44.45 -25.52
C ALA A 21 -0.11 -45.28 -24.23
N PRO A 22 0.49 -46.48 -24.30
CA PRO A 22 0.98 -47.12 -23.09
C PRO A 22 2.14 -46.30 -22.53
N ILE A 23 2.05 -45.95 -21.25
CA ILE A 23 3.11 -45.31 -20.49
C ILE A 23 4.28 -46.30 -20.44
N ILE A 24 5.26 -46.11 -21.33
CA ILE A 24 6.53 -46.83 -21.26
C ILE A 24 7.27 -46.28 -20.03
N SER A 25 7.06 -46.91 -18.88
CA SER A 25 7.90 -46.75 -17.70
C SER A 25 9.27 -47.34 -18.01
N THR A 26 10.15 -46.54 -18.63
CA THR A 26 11.56 -46.90 -18.79
C THR A 26 12.26 -46.85 -17.44
N SER A 27 12.21 -47.97 -16.74
CA SER A 27 13.17 -48.34 -15.70
C SER A 27 14.56 -48.39 -16.34
N THR A 28 15.32 -47.29 -16.26
CA THR A 28 16.68 -47.23 -16.78
C THR A 28 17.64 -47.82 -15.75
N LYS A 29 17.86 -49.13 -15.81
CA LYS A 29 19.17 -49.68 -15.45
C LYS A 29 20.14 -49.20 -16.54
N GLU A 30 20.94 -48.19 -16.24
CA GLU A 30 21.94 -47.69 -17.17
C GLU A 30 23.00 -48.79 -17.41
N SER A 31 22.90 -49.51 -18.52
CA SER A 31 23.95 -50.42 -18.95
C SER A 31 25.21 -49.60 -19.25
N HIS A 32 26.25 -49.81 -18.45
CA HIS A 32 27.54 -49.11 -18.53
C HIS A 32 28.37 -49.47 -19.78
N GLU A 33 27.90 -50.38 -20.62
CA GLU A 33 28.68 -50.91 -21.76
C GLU A 33 28.86 -49.89 -22.90
N ASN A 34 28.03 -48.84 -22.98
CA ASN A 34 28.08 -47.83 -24.04
C ASN A 34 28.50 -46.43 -23.58
N ASP A 35 29.10 -46.30 -22.39
CA ASP A 35 29.39 -45.01 -21.75
C ASP A 35 30.34 -44.13 -22.59
N GLY A 36 31.32 -44.71 -23.29
CA GLY A 36 32.23 -43.96 -24.17
C GLY A 36 31.53 -43.30 -25.37
N VAL A 37 30.57 -44.01 -25.99
CA VAL A 37 29.76 -43.51 -27.10
C VAL A 37 28.70 -42.53 -26.58
N ARG A 38 28.07 -42.82 -25.44
CA ARG A 38 27.15 -41.88 -24.78
C ARG A 38 27.85 -40.57 -24.43
N LYS A 39 29.06 -40.62 -23.87
CA LYS A 39 29.90 -39.44 -23.59
C LYS A 39 30.33 -38.70 -24.86
N SER A 40 30.60 -39.39 -25.98
CA SER A 40 30.91 -38.71 -27.25
C SER A 40 29.68 -38.01 -27.82
N ILE A 41 28.51 -38.64 -27.80
CA ILE A 41 27.23 -38.04 -28.19
C ILE A 41 26.92 -36.82 -27.31
N ILE A 42 27.00 -36.94 -25.98
CA ILE A 42 26.76 -35.83 -25.04
C ILE A 42 27.74 -34.68 -25.32
N ARG A 43 29.04 -34.95 -25.52
CA ARG A 43 30.02 -33.91 -25.83
C ARG A 43 29.73 -33.20 -27.16
N THR A 44 29.28 -33.93 -28.18
CA THR A 44 28.90 -33.31 -29.47
C THR A 44 27.62 -32.50 -29.35
N GLN A 45 26.64 -32.96 -28.59
CA GLN A 45 25.41 -32.21 -28.28
C GLN A 45 25.73 -30.90 -27.55
N ILE A 46 26.54 -30.95 -26.50
CA ILE A 46 26.97 -29.75 -25.76
C ILE A 46 27.71 -28.76 -26.69
N LYS A 47 28.62 -29.26 -27.55
CA LYS A 47 29.32 -28.40 -28.52
C LYS A 47 28.34 -27.76 -29.51
N ASN A 48 27.36 -28.50 -30.02
CA ASN A 48 26.38 -27.98 -30.95
C ASN A 48 25.45 -26.95 -30.29
N GLU A 49 24.99 -27.22 -29.07
CA GLU A 49 24.14 -26.30 -28.29
C GLU A 49 24.89 -25.01 -27.94
N THR A 50 26.15 -25.10 -27.51
CA THR A 50 26.97 -23.92 -27.23
C THR A 50 27.25 -23.09 -28.49
N LEU A 51 27.52 -23.73 -29.63
CA LEU A 51 27.67 -23.04 -30.91
C LEU A 51 26.36 -22.37 -31.36
N LEU A 52 25.21 -23.04 -31.17
CA LEU A 52 23.90 -22.50 -31.48
C LEU A 52 23.59 -21.28 -30.60
N ASN A 53 23.86 -21.35 -29.29
CA ASN A 53 23.69 -20.24 -28.37
C ASN A 53 24.57 -19.05 -28.78
N LYS A 54 25.87 -19.29 -29.05
CA LYS A 54 26.78 -18.25 -29.56
C LYS A 54 26.29 -17.65 -30.88
N LYS A 55 25.73 -18.44 -31.80
CA LYS A 55 25.18 -17.95 -33.06
C LYS A 55 23.93 -17.09 -32.84
N ILE A 56 23.04 -17.50 -31.94
CA ILE A 56 21.86 -16.72 -31.57
C ILE A 56 22.28 -15.40 -30.92
N GLU A 57 23.19 -15.43 -29.94
CA GLU A 57 23.72 -14.24 -29.29
C GLU A 57 24.40 -13.30 -30.28
N ALA A 58 25.29 -13.80 -31.13
CA ALA A 58 25.94 -13.00 -32.16
C ALA A 58 24.95 -12.42 -33.18
N SER A 59 23.84 -13.10 -33.45
CA SER A 59 22.77 -12.57 -34.30
C SER A 59 21.96 -11.47 -33.59
N ARG A 60 21.67 -11.62 -32.29
CA ARG A 60 21.01 -10.60 -31.48
C ARG A 60 21.86 -9.35 -31.36
N ILE A 61 23.14 -9.51 -31.03
CA ILE A 61 24.11 -8.41 -30.93
C ILE A 61 24.23 -7.69 -32.28
N ARG A 62 24.34 -8.41 -33.40
CA ARG A 62 24.37 -7.78 -34.73
C ARG A 62 23.09 -7.02 -35.04
N LYS A 63 21.93 -7.58 -34.72
CA LYS A 63 20.63 -6.89 -34.92
C LYS A 63 20.52 -5.64 -34.06
N GLN A 64 20.98 -5.70 -32.81
CA GLN A 64 21.00 -4.57 -31.90
C GLN A 64 21.97 -3.48 -32.37
N GLN A 65 23.20 -3.85 -32.75
CA GLN A 65 24.18 -2.93 -33.34
C GLN A 65 23.67 -2.28 -34.63
N GLN A 66 22.94 -3.01 -35.49
CA GLN A 66 22.31 -2.45 -36.68
C GLN A 66 21.17 -1.48 -36.35
N GLN A 67 20.40 -1.73 -35.29
CA GLN A 67 19.39 -0.79 -34.82
C GLN A 67 20.04 0.45 -34.20
N ASP A 68 21.09 0.27 -33.41
CA ASP A 68 21.81 1.36 -32.77
C ASP A 68 22.60 2.19 -33.79
N SER A 69 23.15 1.58 -34.84
CA SER A 69 23.80 2.31 -35.94
C SER A 69 22.80 3.09 -36.79
N LYS A 70 21.59 2.56 -37.02
CA LYS A 70 20.47 3.30 -37.65
C LYS A 70 20.04 4.50 -36.81
N LYS A 71 20.01 4.38 -35.48
CA LYS A 71 19.74 5.48 -34.54
C LYS A 71 20.88 6.50 -34.45
N LYS A 72 22.09 6.14 -34.88
CA LYS A 72 23.28 6.99 -34.86
C LYS A 72 23.47 7.85 -36.12
N SER A 73 22.57 7.80 -37.11
CA SER A 73 22.62 8.79 -38.18
C SER A 73 22.45 10.20 -37.56
N SER A 74 23.36 11.11 -37.91
CA SER A 74 23.49 12.45 -37.28
C SER A 74 22.14 13.20 -37.20
N SER A 75 21.25 13.00 -38.16
CA SER A 75 19.92 13.62 -38.21
C SER A 75 18.94 13.11 -37.14
N LEU A 76 19.00 11.83 -36.75
CA LEU A 76 18.06 11.22 -35.79
C LEU A 76 18.57 11.21 -34.36
N LYS A 77 19.88 11.35 -34.14
CA LYS A 77 20.51 11.33 -32.80
C LYS A 77 19.85 12.31 -31.83
N HIS A 78 19.69 13.57 -32.23
CA HIS A 78 19.11 14.59 -31.35
C HIS A 78 17.64 14.33 -30.99
N LYS A 79 16.87 13.66 -31.86
CA LYS A 79 15.47 13.31 -31.59
C LYS A 79 15.37 12.15 -30.61
N VAL A 80 16.24 11.14 -30.75
CA VAL A 80 16.33 10.00 -29.83
C VAL A 80 16.84 10.47 -28.46
N ASP A 81 17.93 11.24 -28.40
CA ASP A 81 18.49 11.75 -27.14
C ASP A 81 17.49 12.64 -26.38
N ARG A 82 16.71 13.47 -27.09
CA ARG A 82 15.63 14.27 -26.48
C ARG A 82 14.50 13.37 -25.97
N SER A 83 14.11 12.36 -26.73
CA SER A 83 13.09 11.40 -26.33
C SER A 83 13.52 10.61 -25.08
N ASP A 84 14.75 10.13 -25.03
CA ASP A 84 15.28 9.36 -23.90
C ASP A 84 15.37 10.22 -22.63
N LYS A 85 15.80 11.48 -22.76
CA LYS A 85 15.78 12.45 -21.64
C LYS A 85 14.36 12.71 -21.14
N LEU A 86 13.40 12.92 -22.05
CA LEU A 86 12.00 13.12 -21.69
C LEU A 86 11.41 11.87 -21.04
N GLN A 87 11.74 10.67 -21.53
CA GLN A 87 11.31 9.41 -20.95
C GLN A 87 11.87 9.22 -19.53
N GLY A 88 13.13 9.57 -19.28
CA GLY A 88 13.72 9.57 -17.94
C GLY A 88 13.02 10.52 -16.97
N ILE A 89 12.70 11.74 -17.41
CA ILE A 89 11.96 12.72 -16.60
C ILE A 89 10.52 12.23 -16.34
N LEU A 90 9.84 11.67 -17.34
CA LEU A 90 8.48 11.15 -17.20
C LEU A 90 8.43 9.96 -16.25
N ALA A 91 9.39 9.03 -16.35
CA ALA A 91 9.50 7.91 -15.41
C ALA A 91 9.69 8.41 -13.97
N SER A 92 10.59 9.38 -13.76
CA SER A 92 10.79 9.99 -12.44
C SER A 92 9.52 10.70 -11.92
N LYS A 93 8.75 11.37 -12.80
CA LYS A 93 7.46 11.99 -12.43
C LYS A 93 6.40 10.95 -12.06
N ILE A 94 6.35 9.83 -12.78
CA ILE A 94 5.46 8.70 -12.48
C ILE A 94 5.83 8.11 -11.11
N ASP A 95 7.11 7.85 -10.87
CA ASP A 95 7.60 7.30 -9.61
C ASP A 95 7.30 8.24 -8.43
N ALA A 96 7.55 9.55 -8.59
CA ALA A 96 7.20 10.55 -7.60
C ALA A 96 5.68 10.61 -7.34
N SER A 97 4.86 10.46 -8.38
CA SER A 97 3.40 10.41 -8.25
C SER A 97 2.94 9.16 -7.49
N ILE A 98 3.51 7.99 -7.81
CA ILE A 98 3.21 6.73 -7.12
C ILE A 98 3.65 6.80 -5.65
N ALA A 99 4.83 7.36 -5.38
CA ALA A 99 5.35 7.51 -4.02
C ALA A 99 4.44 8.41 -3.17
N ARG A 100 4.00 9.56 -3.72
CA ARG A 100 3.04 10.45 -3.04
C ARG A 100 1.70 9.75 -2.78
N ALA A 101 1.16 9.02 -3.77
CA ALA A 101 -0.08 8.29 -3.61
C ALA A 101 0.02 7.24 -2.50
N LYS A 102 1.10 6.44 -2.50
CA LYS A 102 1.38 5.45 -1.45
C LYS A 102 1.54 6.08 -0.08
N TYR A 103 2.22 7.22 0.02
CA TYR A 103 2.37 7.96 1.28
C TYR A 103 1.01 8.38 1.84
N VAL A 104 0.14 8.99 1.02
CA VAL A 104 -1.19 9.41 1.46
C VAL A 104 -2.05 8.21 1.88
N GLN A 105 -2.02 7.12 1.11
CA GLN A 105 -2.75 5.90 1.46
C GLN A 105 -2.27 5.31 2.79
N ASN A 106 -0.96 5.19 2.99
CA ASN A 106 -0.38 4.67 4.22
C ASN A 106 -0.67 5.58 5.42
N ALA A 107 -0.58 6.90 5.26
CA ALA A 107 -0.89 7.86 6.32
C ALA A 107 -2.38 7.77 6.72
N ARG A 108 -3.28 7.68 5.74
CA ARG A 108 -4.72 7.48 6.00
C ARG A 108 -5.00 6.16 6.70
N LYS A 109 -4.43 5.06 6.20
CA LYS A 109 -4.57 3.73 6.81
C LYS A 109 -4.03 3.72 8.24
N SER A 110 -2.83 4.27 8.47
CA SER A 110 -2.24 4.35 9.81
C SER A 110 -3.08 5.16 10.77
N ASN A 111 -3.67 6.28 10.33
CA ASN A 111 -4.57 7.06 11.18
C ASN A 111 -5.85 6.29 11.51
N TRP A 112 -6.41 5.58 10.54
CA TRP A 112 -7.54 4.68 10.77
C TRP A 112 -7.22 3.56 11.75
N ASP A 113 -6.08 2.90 11.57
CA ASP A 113 -5.60 1.84 12.47
C ASP A 113 -5.40 2.37 13.90
N LYS A 114 -4.85 3.59 14.06
CA LYS A 114 -4.72 4.27 15.36
C LYS A 114 -6.06 4.56 16.00
N THR A 115 -7.03 5.06 15.23
CA THR A 115 -8.39 5.32 15.73
C THR A 115 -9.05 4.03 16.19
N ASN A 116 -8.97 2.95 15.40
CA ASN A 116 -9.51 1.66 15.78
C ASN A 116 -8.87 1.11 17.05
N ALA A 117 -7.54 1.12 17.13
CA ALA A 117 -6.82 0.73 18.35
C ALA A 117 -7.23 1.59 19.56
N SER A 118 -7.42 2.90 19.39
CA SER A 118 -7.87 3.78 20.48
C SER A 118 -9.31 3.49 20.93
N ILE A 119 -10.18 3.09 20.01
CA ILE A 119 -11.57 2.70 20.32
C ILE A 119 -11.58 1.36 21.05
N GLU A 120 -10.80 0.38 20.60
CA GLU A 120 -10.64 -0.91 21.28
C GLU A 120 -10.14 -0.74 22.71
N ILE A 121 -9.10 0.08 22.92
CA ILE A 121 -8.58 0.39 24.25
C ILE A 121 -9.64 1.09 25.11
N ARG A 122 -10.34 2.09 24.56
CA ARG A 122 -11.39 2.80 25.31
C ARG A 122 -12.54 1.87 25.68
N ASN A 123 -12.95 0.99 24.79
CA ASN A 123 -14.02 0.03 25.05
C ASN A 123 -13.58 -0.98 26.13
N HIS A 124 -12.34 -1.48 26.07
CA HIS A 124 -11.78 -2.35 27.10
C HIS A 124 -11.73 -1.66 28.47
N MET A 125 -11.29 -0.39 28.54
CA MET A 125 -11.28 0.37 29.79
C MET A 125 -12.68 0.66 30.34
N ILE A 126 -13.68 0.86 29.46
CA ILE A 126 -15.08 1.04 29.86
C ILE A 126 -15.67 -0.29 30.33
N GLU A 127 -15.30 -1.42 29.73
CA GLU A 127 -15.72 -2.76 30.19
C GLU A 127 -15.09 -3.13 31.54
N GLU A 128 -13.80 -2.84 31.75
CA GLU A 128 -13.13 -3.01 33.06
C GLU A 128 -13.66 -2.05 34.13
N GLY A 129 -14.14 -0.86 33.74
CA GLY A 129 -14.84 0.08 34.62
C GLY A 129 -16.27 -0.36 34.99
N LYS A 130 -16.91 -1.16 34.13
CA LYS A 130 -18.25 -1.74 34.38
C LYS A 130 -18.23 -3.09 35.08
N SER A 131 -17.06 -3.71 35.22
CA SER A 131 -16.88 -4.96 35.97
C SER A 131 -16.60 -4.76 37.47
N LYS A 132 -16.73 -3.54 38.00
CA LYS A 132 -17.00 -3.34 39.43
C LYS A 132 -18.51 -3.23 39.59
N GLN A 133 -19.19 -4.36 39.62
CA GLN A 133 -20.52 -4.41 40.22
C GLN A 133 -20.32 -3.99 41.68
N LEU A 134 -20.82 -2.80 42.06
CA LEU A 134 -20.95 -2.44 43.47
C LEU A 134 -21.70 -3.59 44.14
N THR A 135 -21.10 -4.20 45.15
CA THR A 135 -21.81 -5.11 46.03
C THR A 135 -22.94 -4.36 46.73
N GLN A 136 -24.08 -5.02 46.94
CA GLN A 136 -25.28 -4.45 47.55
C GLN A 136 -24.98 -3.64 48.83
N GLU A 137 -23.97 -4.05 49.59
CA GLU A 137 -23.49 -3.39 50.81
C GLU A 137 -22.98 -1.95 50.60
N GLU A 138 -22.36 -1.61 49.45
CA GLU A 138 -21.90 -0.24 49.18
C GLU A 138 -23.05 0.69 48.74
N ILE A 139 -24.15 0.12 48.25
CA ILE A 139 -25.36 0.87 47.87
C ILE A 139 -26.16 1.19 49.13
N ASP A 140 -26.34 0.21 50.01
CA ASP A 140 -27.05 0.39 51.28
C ASP A 140 -26.32 1.41 52.18
N GLN A 141 -24.98 1.41 52.17
CA GLN A 141 -24.18 2.37 52.94
C GLN A 141 -24.28 3.82 52.42
N MET A 142 -24.44 4.02 51.11
CA MET A 142 -24.69 5.35 50.55
C MET A 142 -26.09 5.88 50.87
N GLU A 143 -27.11 5.00 50.91
CA GLU A 143 -28.47 5.40 51.28
C GLU A 143 -28.59 5.77 52.77
N GLU A 144 -27.89 5.05 53.65
CA GLU A 144 -27.82 5.40 55.07
C GLU A 144 -27.13 6.75 55.30
N ASP A 145 -26.01 7.02 54.61
CA ASP A 145 -25.28 8.29 54.71
C ASP A 145 -26.12 9.47 54.19
N GLU A 146 -26.90 9.27 53.12
CA GLU A 146 -27.82 10.30 52.59
C GLU A 146 -29.01 10.55 53.54
N TYR A 147 -29.54 9.49 54.16
CA TYR A 147 -30.59 9.61 55.18
C TYR A 147 -30.11 10.37 56.42
N VAL A 148 -28.89 10.07 56.88
CA VAL A 148 -28.27 10.78 58.01
C VAL A 148 -28.03 12.25 57.67
N ARG A 149 -27.49 12.57 56.49
CA ARG A 149 -27.31 13.96 56.06
C ARG A 149 -28.64 14.72 56.07
N LYS A 150 -29.68 14.14 55.50
CA LYS A 150 -30.99 14.80 55.42
C LYS A 150 -31.66 14.98 56.78
N PHE A 151 -31.45 14.03 57.70
CA PHE A 151 -31.94 14.12 59.08
C PHE A 151 -31.28 15.29 59.85
N TYR A 152 -30.00 15.58 59.58
CA TYR A 152 -29.30 16.69 60.23
C TYR A 152 -29.42 18.03 59.47
N GLU A 153 -29.80 18.04 58.19
CA GLU A 153 -30.04 19.28 57.42
C GLU A 153 -31.41 19.92 57.69
N ASP A 154 -32.43 19.12 58.06
CA ASP A 154 -33.78 19.66 58.34
C ASP A 154 -33.90 20.39 59.70
N ASP A 155 -32.91 20.28 60.60
CA ASP A 155 -32.89 20.98 61.90
C ASP A 155 -32.20 22.37 61.84
N ASP A 156 -31.55 22.74 60.73
CA ASP A 156 -30.71 23.95 60.62
C ASP A 156 -31.30 25.08 59.74
N ILE A 157 -32.59 25.04 59.39
CA ILE A 157 -33.25 26.06 58.53
C ILE A 157 -34.32 26.86 59.28
N GLU A 158 -33.92 27.60 60.31
CA GLU A 158 -34.56 28.87 60.69
C GLU A 158 -33.49 29.88 61.13
N GLU A 159 -32.87 30.58 60.16
CA GLU A 159 -32.49 32.00 60.21
C GLU A 159 -31.53 32.36 59.07
N LYS A 160 -32.04 33.01 58.01
CA LYS A 160 -31.57 34.33 57.54
C LYS A 160 -32.15 34.72 56.18
N ASP A 161 -33.14 35.60 56.27
CA ASP A 161 -33.46 36.61 55.27
C ASP A 161 -32.27 37.56 55.01
N GLY A 162 -32.16 38.07 53.78
CA GLY A 162 -31.56 39.40 53.54
C GLY A 162 -30.89 39.64 52.19
N GLY A 163 -31.69 40.10 51.20
CA GLY A 163 -31.40 41.09 50.12
C GLY A 163 -30.13 41.01 49.25
N ALA A 164 -29.98 41.68 48.10
CA ALA A 164 -30.81 42.42 47.15
C ALA A 164 -29.81 43.02 46.11
N ASP A 165 -30.18 43.06 44.81
CA ASP A 165 -29.74 44.03 43.77
C ASP A 165 -28.23 44.08 43.35
N ALA A 166 -27.78 44.43 42.14
CA ALA A 166 -28.30 44.91 40.85
C ALA A 166 -27.11 44.81 39.85
N ALA A 167 -27.25 44.28 38.63
CA ALA A 167 -27.53 44.98 37.36
C ALA A 167 -26.61 46.19 37.00
N GLY A 168 -25.95 46.10 35.82
CA GLY A 168 -25.35 47.22 35.07
C GLY A 168 -24.16 46.75 34.20
N ALA A 169 -24.26 46.57 32.87
CA ALA A 169 -24.30 47.58 31.78
C ALA A 169 -22.98 48.39 31.67
N ASP A 170 -22.39 48.78 30.54
CA ASP A 170 -22.58 48.61 29.09
C ASP A 170 -21.45 49.46 28.43
N GLU A 171 -21.02 49.06 27.23
CA GLU A 171 -20.43 49.85 26.12
C GLU A 171 -19.15 50.76 26.19
N ALA A 172 -18.22 50.46 25.25
CA ALA A 172 -17.79 51.32 24.11
C ALA A 172 -16.31 51.74 23.91
N LYS A 173 -15.89 51.60 22.63
CA LYS A 173 -14.76 52.21 21.86
C LYS A 173 -13.37 51.53 21.92
N GLY A 174 -12.62 51.34 20.84
CA GLY A 174 -12.77 51.72 19.44
C GLY A 174 -11.58 51.20 18.60
N ASP A 175 -11.87 50.89 17.35
CA ASP A 175 -11.05 51.00 16.12
C ASP A 175 -9.57 50.58 16.13
N GLY A 176 -9.29 49.40 15.53
CA GLY A 176 -7.93 49.00 15.14
C GLY A 176 -7.79 47.61 14.49
N GLU A 177 -8.87 46.87 14.24
CA GLU A 177 -8.79 45.41 14.07
C GLU A 177 -9.10 44.85 12.67
N VAL A 178 -9.05 45.67 11.61
CA VAL A 178 -9.38 45.21 10.24
C VAL A 178 -8.15 44.76 9.44
N GLU A 179 -6.93 45.24 9.74
CA GLU A 179 -5.73 44.86 8.97
C GLU A 179 -5.04 43.58 9.45
N LYS A 180 -5.23 43.15 10.71
CA LYS A 180 -4.58 41.94 11.24
C LYS A 180 -5.32 40.63 10.92
N LYS A 181 -6.61 40.70 10.58
CA LYS A 181 -7.43 39.49 10.30
C LYS A 181 -7.18 38.89 8.92
N THR A 182 -6.66 39.64 7.96
CA THR A 182 -6.34 39.11 6.61
C THR A 182 -4.99 38.40 6.55
N LEU A 183 -4.04 38.75 7.43
CA LEU A 183 -2.74 38.09 7.54
C LEU A 183 -2.82 36.76 8.30
N ALA A 184 -3.74 36.61 9.26
CA ALA A 184 -3.90 35.39 10.05
C ALA A 184 -4.34 34.16 9.23
N ASN A 185 -4.92 34.36 8.04
CA ASN A 185 -5.42 33.26 7.19
C ASN A 185 -4.47 32.87 6.04
N ASN A 186 -3.34 33.56 5.86
CA ASN A 186 -2.37 33.25 4.82
C ASN A 186 -1.14 32.53 5.40
N LYS A 187 -1.24 31.21 5.55
CA LYS A 187 -0.12 30.32 5.96
C LYS A 187 1.12 30.40 5.06
N PHE A 188 1.01 30.97 3.86
CA PHE A 188 2.12 31.13 2.92
C PHE A 188 2.91 32.44 3.11
N ALA A 189 2.34 33.45 3.77
CA ALA A 189 3.05 34.71 4.02
C ALA A 189 4.22 34.53 5.01
N LEU A 190 4.17 33.51 5.86
CA LEU A 190 5.21 33.22 6.85
C LEU A 190 6.46 32.53 6.26
N LEU A 191 6.39 32.05 5.02
CA LEU A 191 7.48 31.32 4.36
C LEU A 191 8.39 32.22 3.53
N ASP A 192 7.89 33.37 3.06
CA ASP A 192 8.68 34.32 2.26
C ASP A 192 9.68 35.12 3.12
N GLU A 193 9.47 35.23 4.44
CA GLU A 193 10.39 35.93 5.34
C GLU A 193 11.59 35.10 5.82
N VAL A 194 11.62 33.79 5.52
CA VAL A 194 12.72 32.88 5.95
C VAL A 194 13.78 32.68 4.86
N GLU A 195 13.55 33.16 3.64
CA GLU A 195 14.45 32.98 2.48
C GLU A 195 14.99 34.32 1.90
N ALA A 196 15.40 35.24 2.79
CA ALA A 196 16.16 36.45 2.43
C ALA A 196 17.44 36.61 3.25
#